data_AF-A0A8C8T9C7-F1
#
_entry.id   AF-A0A8C8T9C7-F1
#
_cell.length_a   1.000
_cell.length_b   1.000
_cell.length_c   1.000
_cell.angle_alpha   90.00
_cell.angle_beta   90.00
_cell.angle_gamma   90.00
#
_symmetry.space_group_name_H-M   'P 1'
#
loop_
_entity.id
_entity.type
_entity.pdbx_description
1 polymer ?
#
loop_
_entity_poly.entity_id
_entity_poly.type
_entity_poly.pdbx_seq_one_letter_code
_entity_poly.pdbx_strand_id
1 'polypeptide(L)'
;MNILPKKSWHVRNKDNVARVRRDEARAREEEKERERRVLLAQQEARTEFLRKKARHSLPELEAADAGDPSSGPVDLFKELLEEGKGVPRGNKEHEEEKRQEKERQEKALGILTYLGQSAAEAQTQPPWYQLPPREGGCPPGPSPDEKIKNRLDPLREMQKHLGKKRHSSESRPSREERPQKQRPREPPSLQQLRTERLQREAAERARAEALLARVQGRASQQGQEEVEEMDERRRRYNSQFNPQLARRPRQQNPTPAH
;
A
#
# COMPACT_ATOMS: atom_id res chain seq x y z
N MET A 1 19.35 -38.08 -5.59
CA MET A 1 18.03 -38.57 -6.03
C MET A 1 16.95 -37.91 -5.18
N ASN A 2 16.04 -37.11 -5.77
CA ASN A 2 14.92 -36.51 -5.03
C ASN A 2 13.72 -37.47 -5.02
N ILE A 3 13.41 -38.04 -3.86
CA ILE A 3 12.31 -39.01 -3.68
C ILE A 3 10.99 -38.34 -3.26
N LEU A 4 11.02 -37.04 -2.95
CA LEU A 4 9.89 -36.31 -2.39
C LEU A 4 8.67 -36.22 -3.35
N PRO A 5 8.84 -36.01 -4.67
CA PRO A 5 7.70 -36.00 -5.61
C PRO A 5 6.96 -37.34 -5.69
N LYS A 6 7.63 -38.45 -5.35
CA LYS A 6 7.05 -39.80 -5.37
C LYS A 6 6.25 -40.13 -4.10
N LYS A 7 6.15 -39.19 -3.16
CA LYS A 7 5.41 -39.39 -1.90
C LYS A 7 4.03 -38.75 -2.00
N SER A 8 3.00 -39.51 -1.64
CA SER A 8 1.59 -39.09 -1.69
C SER A 8 1.28 -37.91 -0.77
N TRP A 9 2.08 -37.66 0.27
CA TRP A 9 1.92 -36.53 1.19
C TRP A 9 2.63 -35.24 0.73
N HIS A 10 3.34 -35.26 -0.39
CA HIS A 10 4.10 -34.09 -0.81
C HIS A 10 3.17 -32.93 -1.21
N VAL A 11 3.21 -31.83 -0.46
CA VAL A 11 2.33 -30.67 -0.61
C VAL A 11 2.34 -30.08 -2.03
N ARG A 12 3.49 -30.11 -2.72
CA ARG A 12 3.64 -29.55 -4.07
C ARG A 12 3.24 -30.51 -5.19
N ASN A 13 2.82 -31.74 -4.87
CA ASN A 13 2.27 -32.63 -5.88
C ASN A 13 0.98 -32.03 -6.44
N LYS A 14 0.85 -32.08 -7.77
CA LYS A 14 -0.29 -31.51 -8.49
C LYS A 14 -1.64 -32.00 -7.93
N ASP A 15 -1.72 -33.27 -7.56
CA ASP A 15 -2.93 -33.88 -7.00
C ASP A 15 -3.29 -33.31 -5.63
N ASN A 16 -2.29 -33.07 -4.77
CA ASN A 16 -2.51 -32.47 -3.45
C ASN A 16 -2.89 -31.00 -3.56
N VAL A 17 -2.23 -30.26 -4.45
CA VAL A 17 -2.61 -28.86 -4.73
C VAL A 17 -4.03 -28.79 -5.28
N ALA A 18 -4.43 -29.72 -6.16
CA ALA A 18 -5.80 -29.77 -6.69
C ALA A 18 -6.84 -30.10 -5.61
N ARG A 19 -6.52 -30.98 -4.65
CA ARG A 19 -7.39 -31.27 -3.49
C ARG A 19 -7.57 -30.02 -2.61
N VAL A 20 -6.48 -29.36 -2.25
CA VAL A 20 -6.51 -28.11 -1.47
C VAL A 20 -7.36 -27.05 -2.18
N ARG A 21 -7.18 -26.86 -3.49
CA ARG A 21 -8.00 -25.92 -4.26
C ARG A 21 -9.49 -26.26 -4.27
N ARG A 22 -9.84 -27.54 -4.31
CA ARG A 22 -11.24 -27.99 -4.26
C ARG A 22 -11.83 -27.70 -2.88
N ASP A 23 -11.10 -27.99 -1.81
CA ASP A 23 -11.55 -27.76 -0.44
C ASP A 23 -11.69 -26.25 -0.17
N GLU A 24 -10.74 -25.43 -0.62
CA GLU A 24 -10.80 -23.97 -0.57
C GLU A 24 -11.95 -23.38 -1.41
N ALA A 25 -12.24 -23.98 -2.57
CA ALA A 25 -13.37 -23.56 -3.41
C ALA A 25 -14.70 -23.89 -2.72
N ARG A 26 -14.83 -25.10 -2.17
CA ARG A 26 -16.01 -25.51 -1.40
C ARG A 26 -16.22 -24.64 -0.17
N ALA A 27 -15.17 -24.34 0.59
CA ALA A 27 -15.24 -23.43 1.73
C ALA A 27 -15.75 -22.04 1.32
N ARG A 28 -15.26 -21.50 0.20
CA ARG A 28 -15.73 -20.21 -0.35
C ARG A 28 -17.18 -20.26 -0.83
N GLU A 29 -17.64 -21.38 -1.37
CA GLU A 29 -19.05 -21.56 -1.76
C GLU A 29 -19.96 -21.62 -0.54
N GLU A 30 -19.59 -22.40 0.48
CA GLU A 30 -20.33 -22.50 1.74
C GLU A 30 -20.41 -21.15 2.48
N GLU A 31 -19.34 -20.35 2.48
CA GLU A 31 -19.35 -18.99 3.03
C GLU A 31 -20.33 -18.08 2.27
N LYS A 32 -20.31 -18.10 0.93
CA LYS A 32 -21.25 -17.33 0.11
C LYS A 32 -22.69 -17.74 0.34
N GLU A 33 -22.97 -19.03 0.51
CA GLU A 33 -24.32 -19.51 0.83
C GLU A 33 -24.77 -19.04 2.21
N ARG A 34 -23.89 -19.05 3.21
CA ARG A 34 -24.17 -18.48 4.54
C ARG A 34 -24.45 -16.99 4.46
N GLU A 35 -23.64 -16.23 3.74
CA GLU A 35 -23.86 -14.80 3.52
C GLU A 35 -25.20 -14.54 2.83
N ARG A 36 -25.52 -15.30 1.77
CA ARG A 36 -26.84 -15.22 1.10
C ARG A 36 -27.99 -15.48 2.06
N ARG A 37 -27.88 -16.50 2.91
CA ARG A 37 -28.89 -16.82 3.92
C ARG A 37 -29.04 -15.71 4.96
N VAL A 38 -27.93 -15.13 5.41
CA VAL A 38 -27.94 -13.99 6.34
C VAL A 38 -28.61 -12.77 5.70
N LEU A 39 -28.30 -12.47 4.43
CA LEU A 39 -28.91 -11.36 3.70
C LEU A 39 -30.43 -11.57 3.53
N LEU A 40 -30.87 -12.77 3.19
CA LEU A 40 -32.30 -13.09 3.12
C LEU A 40 -32.98 -12.93 4.48
N ALA A 41 -32.40 -13.48 5.54
CA ALA A 41 -32.93 -13.34 6.90
C ALA A 41 -32.99 -11.86 7.34
N GLN A 42 -32.01 -11.03 6.95
CA GLN A 42 -32.03 -9.59 7.21
C GLN A 42 -33.15 -8.88 6.44
N GLN A 43 -33.36 -9.23 5.16
CA GLN A 43 -34.46 -8.71 4.36
C GLN A 43 -35.80 -9.08 4.98
N GLU A 44 -36.00 -10.37 5.31
CA GLU A 44 -37.20 -10.89 5.96
C GLU A 44 -37.46 -10.16 7.29
N ALA A 45 -36.47 -10.10 8.19
CA ALA A 45 -36.59 -9.41 9.47
C ALA A 45 -36.96 -7.93 9.31
N ARG A 46 -36.38 -7.23 8.33
CA ARG A 46 -36.71 -5.85 8.02
C ARG A 46 -38.16 -5.71 7.55
N THR A 47 -38.60 -6.59 6.64
CA THR A 47 -39.98 -6.56 6.14
C THR A 47 -40.99 -6.92 7.22
N GLU A 48 -40.70 -7.91 8.07
CA GLU A 48 -41.52 -8.26 9.21
C GLU A 48 -41.64 -7.13 10.22
N PHE A 49 -40.52 -6.45 10.51
CA PHE A 49 -40.53 -5.28 11.39
C PHE A 49 -41.47 -4.19 10.85
N LEU A 50 -41.40 -3.89 9.55
CA LEU A 50 -42.30 -2.93 8.92
C LEU A 50 -43.76 -3.39 8.96
N ARG A 51 -44.03 -4.68 8.69
CA ARG A 51 -45.38 -5.26 8.80
C ARG A 51 -45.92 -5.18 10.22
N LYS A 52 -45.12 -5.53 11.23
CA LYS A 52 -45.49 -5.43 12.66
C LYS A 52 -45.75 -3.98 13.04
N LYS A 53 -44.90 -3.05 12.62
CA LYS A 53 -45.09 -1.61 12.85
C LYS A 53 -46.39 -1.09 12.22
N ALA A 54 -46.69 -1.49 10.98
CA ALA A 54 -47.93 -1.12 10.29
C ALA A 54 -49.16 -1.65 11.03
N ARG A 55 -49.11 -2.91 11.51
CA ARG A 55 -50.17 -3.51 12.34
C ARG A 55 -50.34 -2.77 13.67
N HIS A 56 -49.26 -2.34 14.31
CA HIS A 56 -49.36 -1.57 15.56
C HIS A 56 -49.80 -0.11 15.34
N SER A 57 -49.57 0.48 14.16
CA SER A 57 -50.05 1.82 13.84
C SER A 57 -51.52 1.87 13.40
N LEU A 58 -52.11 0.73 13.04
CA LEU A 58 -53.55 0.58 12.80
C LEU A 58 -54.16 -0.10 14.04
N PRO A 59 -54.73 0.66 14.99
CA PRO A 59 -55.36 0.04 16.15
C PRO A 59 -56.63 -0.70 15.69
N GLU A 60 -56.70 -1.99 16.02
CA GLU A 60 -57.89 -2.79 16.35
C GLU A 60 -59.25 -2.20 15.89
N LEU A 61 -59.48 -2.15 14.59
CA LEU A 61 -60.81 -2.21 14.02
C LEU A 61 -60.79 -3.40 13.07
N GLU A 62 -61.76 -4.30 13.26
CA GLU A 62 -62.09 -5.44 12.40
C GLU A 62 -61.47 -6.80 12.77
N ALA A 63 -61.97 -7.35 13.88
CA ALA A 63 -62.41 -8.75 13.94
C ALA A 63 -63.77 -8.98 13.25
N ALA A 64 -64.10 -8.15 12.25
CA ALA A 64 -65.33 -8.20 11.49
C ALA A 64 -65.08 -7.46 10.17
N ASP A 65 -64.74 -8.18 9.10
CA ASP A 65 -65.55 -8.04 7.89
C ASP A 65 -65.34 -9.25 6.97
N ALA A 66 -66.47 -9.90 6.67
CA ALA A 66 -66.61 -10.81 5.56
C ALA A 66 -67.14 -9.96 4.40
N GLY A 67 -66.26 -9.18 3.77
CA GLY A 67 -66.59 -8.24 2.70
C GLY A 67 -65.93 -8.61 1.37
N ASP A 68 -66.77 -8.93 0.38
CA ASP A 68 -66.56 -9.02 -1.08
C ASP A 68 -65.14 -9.23 -1.69
N PRO A 69 -64.93 -10.25 -2.55
CA PRO A 69 -63.63 -10.54 -3.18
C PRO A 69 -63.19 -9.54 -4.27
N SER A 70 -63.91 -8.44 -4.48
CA SER A 70 -63.73 -7.52 -5.62
C SER A 70 -63.01 -6.21 -5.29
N SER A 71 -62.90 -5.83 -4.00
CA SER A 71 -62.38 -4.52 -3.58
C SER A 71 -61.15 -4.60 -2.66
N GLY A 72 -60.20 -5.47 -2.99
CA GLY A 72 -58.88 -5.47 -2.35
C GLY A 72 -57.96 -4.38 -2.93
N PRO A 73 -56.95 -3.89 -2.18
CA PRO A 73 -55.90 -3.04 -2.73
C PRO A 73 -55.32 -3.69 -3.98
N VAL A 74 -55.37 -2.98 -5.12
CA VAL A 74 -54.91 -3.54 -6.40
C VAL A 74 -53.40 -3.80 -6.31
N ASP A 75 -53.03 -5.07 -6.20
CA ASP A 75 -51.63 -5.50 -6.19
C ASP A 75 -51.06 -5.38 -7.62
N LEU A 76 -50.76 -4.16 -8.04
CA LEU A 76 -50.17 -3.83 -9.36
C LEU A 76 -48.91 -4.67 -9.70
N PHE A 77 -48.27 -5.28 -8.70
CA PHE A 77 -47.05 -6.07 -8.85
C PHE A 77 -47.24 -7.59 -8.80
N LYS A 78 -48.44 -8.11 -8.49
CA LYS A 78 -48.70 -9.56 -8.50
C LYS A 78 -48.54 -10.15 -9.90
N GLU A 79 -49.08 -9.45 -10.90
CA GLU A 79 -48.93 -9.82 -12.32
C GLU A 79 -47.45 -9.87 -12.74
N LEU A 80 -46.62 -8.94 -12.26
CA LEU A 80 -45.20 -8.91 -12.58
C LEU A 80 -44.40 -10.06 -11.93
N LEU A 81 -44.81 -10.47 -10.72
CA LEU A 81 -44.13 -11.51 -9.93
C LEU A 81 -44.56 -12.93 -10.33
N GLU A 82 -45.83 -13.14 -10.69
CA GLU A 82 -46.37 -14.43 -11.14
C GLU A 82 -46.06 -14.72 -12.61
N GLU A 83 -46.04 -13.71 -13.49
CA GLU A 83 -45.78 -13.94 -14.92
C GLU A 83 -44.28 -14.06 -15.28
N GLY A 84 -43.35 -13.81 -14.35
CA GLY A 84 -41.91 -13.88 -14.63
C GLY A 84 -41.42 -12.91 -15.73
N LYS A 85 -42.28 -12.05 -16.26
CA LYS A 85 -41.95 -11.02 -17.27
C LYS A 85 -41.13 -9.87 -16.68
N GLY A 86 -40.98 -9.83 -15.36
CA GLY A 86 -40.14 -8.89 -14.62
C GLY A 86 -38.73 -9.39 -14.29
N VAL A 87 -38.25 -10.51 -14.87
CA VAL A 87 -36.79 -10.75 -14.87
C VAL A 87 -36.19 -9.54 -15.58
N PRO A 88 -35.37 -8.70 -14.93
CA PRO A 88 -34.71 -7.62 -15.61
C PRO A 88 -33.82 -8.31 -16.65
N ARG A 89 -34.30 -8.35 -17.89
CA ARG A 89 -33.48 -8.68 -19.04
C ARG A 89 -32.41 -7.61 -19.00
N GLY A 90 -31.24 -7.98 -18.45
CA GLY A 90 -30.18 -7.05 -18.13
C GLY A 90 -30.02 -6.08 -19.29
N ASN A 91 -30.00 -4.78 -18.99
CA ASN A 91 -29.87 -3.80 -20.05
C ASN A 91 -28.57 -4.15 -20.81
N LYS A 92 -28.71 -4.63 -22.05
CA LYS A 92 -27.59 -5.17 -22.84
C LYS A 92 -26.51 -4.09 -22.98
N GLU A 93 -26.94 -2.85 -23.13
CA GLU A 93 -26.09 -1.67 -23.19
C GLU A 93 -25.24 -1.52 -21.93
N HIS A 94 -25.80 -1.80 -20.75
CA HIS A 94 -25.09 -1.69 -19.48
C HIS A 94 -24.12 -2.86 -19.22
N GLU A 95 -24.43 -4.07 -19.72
CA GLU A 95 -23.49 -5.19 -19.70
C GLU A 95 -22.30 -4.94 -20.64
N GLU A 96 -22.58 -4.40 -21.82
CA GLU A 96 -21.57 -3.96 -22.78
C GLU A 96 -20.73 -2.80 -22.26
N GLU A 97 -21.34 -1.81 -21.60
CA GLU A 97 -20.63 -0.69 -20.96
C GLU A 97 -19.69 -1.20 -19.86
N LYS A 98 -20.15 -2.09 -18.98
CA LYS A 98 -19.29 -2.73 -17.98
C LYS A 98 -18.17 -3.55 -18.59
N ARG A 99 -18.42 -4.21 -19.72
CA ARG A 99 -17.40 -4.95 -20.46
C ARG A 99 -16.35 -4.00 -21.03
N GLN A 100 -16.77 -2.89 -21.64
CA GLN A 100 -15.87 -1.87 -22.15
C GLN A 100 -15.07 -1.20 -21.02
N GLU A 101 -15.69 -0.95 -19.87
CA GLU A 101 -14.98 -0.39 -18.71
C GLU A 101 -13.90 -1.35 -18.19
N LYS A 102 -14.21 -2.65 -18.10
CA LYS A 102 -13.22 -3.68 -17.78
C LYS A 102 -12.10 -3.73 -18.82
N GLU A 103 -12.43 -3.73 -20.11
CA GLU A 103 -11.43 -3.71 -21.18
C GLU A 103 -10.57 -2.44 -21.13
N ARG A 104 -11.14 -1.28 -20.79
CA ARG A 104 -10.39 -0.03 -20.55
C ARG A 104 -9.46 -0.15 -19.35
N GLN A 105 -9.93 -0.73 -18.24
CA GLN A 105 -9.12 -0.95 -17.04
C GLN A 105 -7.99 -1.95 -17.33
N GLU A 106 -8.29 -3.07 -17.98
CA GLU A 106 -7.29 -4.07 -18.38
C GLU A 106 -6.29 -3.51 -19.38
N LYS A 107 -6.74 -2.66 -20.31
CA LYS A 107 -5.86 -1.94 -21.25
C LYS A 107 -4.98 -0.91 -20.53
N ALA A 108 -5.52 -0.17 -19.57
CA ALA A 108 -4.75 0.76 -18.74
C ALA A 108 -3.72 0.06 -17.86
N LEU A 109 -4.05 -1.13 -17.35
CA LEU A 109 -3.14 -2.00 -16.60
C LEU A 109 -2.16 -2.77 -17.51
N GLY A 110 -2.34 -2.72 -18.83
CA GLY A 110 -1.53 -3.45 -19.81
C GLY A 110 -1.79 -4.96 -19.88
N ILE A 111 -2.84 -5.46 -19.21
CA ILE A 111 -3.27 -6.86 -19.22
C ILE A 111 -3.90 -7.19 -20.58
N LEU A 112 -4.79 -6.32 -21.06
CA LEU A 112 -5.41 -6.43 -22.38
C LEU A 112 -4.66 -5.54 -23.37
N THR A 113 -3.62 -6.09 -23.98
CA THR A 113 -2.85 -5.43 -25.05
C THR A 113 -3.15 -6.12 -26.38
N TYR A 114 -3.83 -5.45 -27.28
CA TYR A 114 -4.10 -5.99 -28.62
C TYR A 114 -2.82 -6.03 -29.45
N LEU A 115 -2.61 -7.11 -30.19
CA LEU A 115 -1.51 -7.29 -31.13
C LEU A 115 -1.50 -6.12 -32.13
N GLY A 116 -0.36 -5.41 -32.25
CA GLY A 116 -0.25 -4.18 -33.06
C GLY A 116 -0.43 -2.87 -32.30
N GLN A 117 -0.67 -2.89 -30.98
CA GLN A 117 -0.61 -1.69 -30.11
C GLN A 117 0.68 -1.66 -29.28
N SER A 118 1.78 -2.20 -29.83
CA SER A 118 3.06 -2.21 -29.13
C SER A 118 3.55 -0.77 -28.90
N ALA A 119 4.27 -0.57 -27.80
CA ALA A 119 4.70 0.74 -27.31
C ALA A 119 5.42 1.64 -28.34
N ALA A 120 5.96 1.07 -29.42
CA ALA A 120 6.62 1.82 -30.50
C ALA A 120 5.65 2.46 -31.51
N GLU A 121 4.46 1.88 -31.72
CA GLU A 121 3.47 2.34 -32.72
C GLU A 121 2.37 3.19 -32.06
N ALA A 122 2.01 2.87 -30.81
CA ALA A 122 1.02 3.62 -30.05
C ALA A 122 1.59 4.90 -29.39
N GLN A 123 2.91 4.98 -29.18
CA GLN A 123 3.55 6.21 -28.74
C GLN A 123 3.69 7.17 -29.91
N THR A 124 3.08 8.35 -29.81
CA THR A 124 3.27 9.48 -30.73
C THR A 124 4.71 9.99 -30.81
N GLN A 125 5.61 9.48 -29.97
CA GLN A 125 7.03 9.81 -29.97
C GLN A 125 7.84 8.55 -30.28
N PRO A 126 8.81 8.62 -31.22
CA PRO A 126 9.69 7.50 -31.48
C PRO A 126 10.46 7.14 -30.21
N PRO A 127 10.66 5.85 -29.92
CA PRO A 127 11.45 5.43 -28.78
C PRO A 127 12.88 5.98 -28.87
N TRP A 128 13.50 6.22 -27.71
CA TRP A 128 14.80 6.91 -27.59
C TRP A 128 15.95 6.28 -28.41
N TYR A 129 15.85 5.01 -28.79
CA TYR A 129 16.83 4.30 -29.62
C TYR A 129 16.63 4.50 -31.13
N GLN A 130 15.47 4.98 -31.57
CA GLN A 130 15.22 5.39 -32.96
C GLN A 130 15.55 6.88 -33.18
N LEU A 131 15.57 7.65 -32.11
CA LEU A 131 15.98 9.04 -32.16
C LEU A 131 17.52 9.11 -32.21
N PRO A 132 18.10 9.90 -33.14
CA PRO A 132 19.52 10.18 -33.07
C PRO A 132 19.83 10.83 -31.71
N PRO A 133 21.03 10.59 -31.13
CA PRO A 133 21.46 11.29 -29.92
C PRO A 133 21.19 12.77 -30.09
N ARG A 134 20.36 13.37 -29.22
CA ARG A 134 20.06 14.81 -29.30
C ARG A 134 21.40 15.55 -29.31
N GLU A 135 21.72 16.21 -30.41
CA GLU A 135 22.75 17.23 -30.48
C GLU A 135 22.27 18.44 -29.65
N GLY A 136 22.18 18.25 -28.34
CA GLY A 136 22.05 19.32 -27.39
C GLY A 136 23.42 19.99 -27.31
N GLY A 137 23.55 21.14 -27.98
CA GLY A 137 24.73 21.97 -27.94
C GLY A 137 25.19 22.20 -26.50
N CYS A 138 26.26 21.53 -26.12
CA CYS A 138 27.04 21.91 -24.95
C CYS A 138 28.15 22.84 -25.44
N PRO A 139 28.38 24.00 -24.78
CA PRO A 139 29.53 24.84 -25.08
C PRO A 139 30.83 24.04 -24.89
N PRO A 140 31.96 24.44 -25.50
CA PRO A 140 33.23 23.73 -25.42
C PRO A 140 33.77 23.78 -23.98
N GLY A 141 33.36 22.81 -23.19
CA GLY A 141 33.76 22.64 -21.80
C GLY A 141 33.82 21.16 -21.47
N PRO A 142 34.74 20.74 -20.58
CA PRO A 142 34.90 19.34 -20.27
C PRO A 142 33.58 18.79 -19.76
N SER A 143 33.13 17.72 -20.41
CA SER A 143 31.87 17.04 -20.11
C SER A 143 31.79 16.79 -18.59
N PRO A 144 30.61 16.89 -17.95
CA PRO A 144 30.45 16.53 -16.53
C PRO A 144 31.11 15.19 -16.20
N ASP A 145 31.12 14.28 -17.18
CA ASP A 145 31.72 12.97 -17.13
C ASP A 145 33.27 13.00 -17.03
N GLU A 146 33.94 13.93 -17.69
CA GLU A 146 35.39 14.15 -17.58
C GLU A 146 35.77 14.74 -16.22
N LYS A 147 34.93 15.61 -15.66
CA LYS A 147 35.14 16.16 -14.31
C LYS A 147 35.01 15.07 -13.24
N ILE A 148 34.06 14.15 -13.42
CA ILE A 148 33.90 12.97 -12.56
C ILE A 148 35.11 12.05 -12.70
N LYS A 149 35.55 11.75 -13.92
CA LYS A 149 36.76 10.94 -14.19
C LYS A 149 38.00 11.54 -13.54
N ASN A 150 38.22 12.85 -13.69
CA ASN A 150 39.34 13.55 -13.07
C ASN A 150 39.26 13.59 -11.53
N ARG A 151 38.05 13.60 -10.95
CA ARG A 151 37.86 13.56 -9.49
C ARG A 151 38.09 12.17 -8.90
N LEU A 152 37.78 11.12 -9.67
CA LEU A 152 37.91 9.72 -9.27
C LEU A 152 39.23 9.08 -9.76
N ASP A 153 40.14 9.88 -10.31
CA ASP A 153 41.44 9.42 -10.78
C ASP A 153 42.41 9.19 -9.60
N PRO A 154 42.85 7.94 -9.35
CA PRO A 154 43.73 7.60 -8.24
C PRO A 154 45.09 8.31 -8.35
N LEU A 155 45.56 8.66 -9.55
CA LEU A 155 46.81 9.41 -9.73
C LEU A 155 46.70 10.83 -9.17
N ARG A 156 45.55 11.50 -9.35
CA ARG A 156 45.29 12.84 -8.76
C ARG A 156 45.17 12.77 -7.25
N GLU A 157 44.62 11.69 -6.70
CA GLU A 157 44.54 11.47 -5.26
C GLU A 157 45.92 11.26 -4.65
N MET A 158 46.75 10.39 -5.24
CA MET A 158 48.13 10.17 -4.81
C MET A 158 48.99 11.44 -4.88
N GLN A 159 48.85 12.26 -5.93
CA GLN A 159 49.57 13.55 -6.04
C GLN A 159 49.25 14.50 -4.88
N LYS A 160 47.99 14.53 -4.38
CA LYS A 160 47.61 15.34 -3.22
C LYS A 160 48.30 14.88 -1.93
N HIS A 161 48.53 13.58 -1.78
CA HIS A 161 49.20 13.03 -0.60
C HIS A 161 50.72 13.22 -0.66
N LEU A 162 51.31 13.14 -1.85
CA LEU A 162 52.73 13.40 -2.06
C LEU A 162 53.08 14.90 -1.89
N GLY A 163 52.20 15.81 -2.33
CA GLY A 163 52.40 17.26 -2.19
C GLY A 163 52.36 17.77 -0.73
N LYS A 164 51.58 17.13 0.14
CA LYS A 164 51.49 17.49 1.58
C LYS A 164 52.77 17.23 2.37
N LYS A 165 53.68 16.40 1.85
CA LYS A 165 54.97 16.12 2.49
C LYS A 165 56.00 17.24 2.30
N ARG A 166 55.72 18.24 1.45
CA ARG A 166 56.63 19.39 1.22
C ARG A 166 56.35 20.61 2.11
N HIS A 167 55.24 20.63 2.86
CA HIS A 167 54.90 21.68 3.84
C HIS A 167 54.51 21.06 5.18
N SER A 168 55.46 20.42 5.85
CA SER A 168 55.33 19.99 7.26
C SER A 168 56.65 20.27 8.00
N SER A 169 57.01 21.55 8.04
CA SER A 169 57.76 22.12 9.16
C SER A 169 56.94 23.32 9.63
N GLU A 170 56.82 23.45 10.95
CA GLU A 170 56.04 24.43 11.70
C GLU A 170 54.50 24.27 11.79
N SER A 171 54.05 24.22 13.06
CA SER A 171 52.71 24.56 13.57
C SER A 171 51.67 23.45 13.72
N ARG A 172 51.66 22.81 14.91
CA ARG A 172 50.47 22.15 15.49
C ARG A 172 49.85 23.07 16.55
N PRO A 173 48.52 23.29 16.57
CA PRO A 173 47.82 23.72 17.79
C PRO A 173 47.12 22.55 18.48
N SER A 174 46.93 22.75 19.78
CA SER A 174 46.42 21.85 20.81
C SER A 174 45.12 21.12 20.45
N ARG A 175 45.04 19.84 20.82
CA ARG A 175 43.83 19.01 20.77
C ARG A 175 43.19 19.03 22.15
N GLU A 176 42.08 19.76 22.30
CA GLU A 176 41.25 19.68 23.50
C GLU A 176 40.70 18.26 23.70
N GLU A 177 40.88 17.74 24.91
CA GLU A 177 40.37 16.44 25.32
C GLU A 177 38.85 16.49 25.48
N ARG A 178 38.17 15.55 24.81
CA ARG A 178 36.74 15.30 25.07
C ARG A 178 36.60 14.60 26.42
N PRO A 179 35.59 14.92 27.24
CA PRO A 179 35.38 14.26 28.51
C PRO A 179 35.09 12.77 28.29
N GLN A 180 35.95 11.90 28.83
CA GLN A 180 35.72 10.47 28.86
C GLN A 180 34.48 10.20 29.73
N LYS A 181 33.41 9.65 29.14
CA LYS A 181 32.30 9.08 29.90
C LYS A 181 32.87 8.00 30.82
N GLN A 182 32.90 8.27 32.12
CA GLN A 182 33.27 7.28 33.12
C GLN A 182 32.31 6.09 32.99
N ARG A 183 32.86 4.93 32.64
CA ARG A 183 32.13 3.66 32.75
C ARG A 183 31.94 3.38 34.24
N PRO A 184 30.74 2.95 34.69
CA PRO A 184 30.57 2.53 36.08
C PRO A 184 31.54 1.39 36.38
N ARG A 185 32.26 1.49 37.51
CA ARG A 185 33.31 0.55 37.92
C ARG A 185 32.77 -0.81 38.39
N GLU A 186 31.46 -0.93 38.58
CA GLU A 186 30.82 -2.13 39.13
C GLU A 186 29.76 -2.67 38.16
N PRO A 187 29.64 -4.00 38.01
CA PRO A 187 28.58 -4.60 37.22
C PRO A 187 27.21 -4.25 37.83
N PRO A 188 26.18 -4.01 36.99
CA PRO A 188 24.86 -3.64 37.47
C PRO A 188 24.30 -4.73 38.38
N SER A 189 23.67 -4.32 39.49
CA SER A 189 23.08 -5.24 40.46
C SER A 189 21.95 -6.06 39.82
N LEU A 190 21.69 -7.28 40.30
CA LEU A 190 20.63 -8.13 39.75
C LEU A 190 19.25 -7.45 39.73
N GLN A 191 18.99 -6.55 40.69
CA GLN A 191 17.77 -5.76 40.73
C GLN A 191 17.72 -4.71 39.61
N GLN A 192 18.86 -4.10 39.25
CA GLN A 192 18.95 -3.18 38.12
C GLN A 192 18.68 -3.89 36.79
N LEU A 193 19.21 -5.10 36.60
CA LEU A 193 18.92 -5.89 35.40
C LEU A 193 17.45 -6.33 35.30
N ARG A 194 16.81 -6.63 36.43
CA ARG A 194 15.36 -6.95 36.48
C ARG A 194 14.50 -5.75 36.16
N THR A 195 14.82 -4.58 36.71
CA THR A 195 14.09 -3.33 36.42
C THR A 195 14.28 -2.91 34.96
N GLU A 196 15.49 -3.04 34.41
CA GLU A 196 15.76 -2.80 33.00
C GLU A 196 14.99 -3.78 32.10
N ARG A 197 14.94 -5.07 32.44
CA ARG A 197 14.12 -6.05 31.70
C ARG A 197 12.64 -5.63 31.70
N LEU A 198 12.08 -5.30 32.87
CA LEU A 198 10.69 -4.87 32.98
C LEU A 198 10.41 -3.60 32.16
N GLN A 199 11.36 -2.65 32.13
CA GLN A 199 11.24 -1.44 31.31
C GLN A 199 11.25 -1.77 29.81
N ARG A 200 12.12 -2.69 29.36
CA ARG A 200 12.15 -3.15 27.97
C ARG A 200 10.86 -3.87 27.58
N GLU A 201 10.39 -4.79 28.42
CA GLU A 201 9.13 -5.50 28.21
C GLU A 201 7.93 -4.53 28.20
N ALA A 202 7.91 -3.52 29.08
CA ALA A 202 6.87 -2.50 29.10
C ALA A 202 6.90 -1.62 27.84
N ALA A 203 8.08 -1.21 27.38
CA ALA A 203 8.23 -0.42 26.16
C ALA A 203 7.81 -1.22 24.91
N GLU A 204 8.14 -2.51 24.84
CA GLU A 204 7.71 -3.39 23.75
C GLU A 204 6.21 -3.67 23.80
N ARG A 205 5.63 -3.88 25.00
CA ARG A 205 4.18 -3.99 25.18
C ARG A 205 3.47 -2.72 24.74
N ALA A 206 3.96 -1.55 25.13
CA ALA A 206 3.39 -0.26 24.71
C ALA A 206 3.45 -0.08 23.19
N ARG A 207 4.55 -0.49 22.53
CA ARG A 207 4.66 -0.48 21.06
C ARG A 207 3.67 -1.44 20.40
N ALA A 208 3.53 -2.65 20.93
CA ALA A 208 2.59 -3.64 20.42
C ALA A 208 1.13 -3.16 20.60
N GLU A 209 0.81 -2.59 21.76
CA GLU A 209 -0.51 -2.01 22.04
C GLU A 209 -0.81 -0.83 21.13
N ALA A 210 0.15 0.07 20.87
CA ALA A 210 -0.01 1.16 19.93
C ALA A 210 -0.30 0.67 18.49
N LEU A 211 0.37 -0.41 18.05
CA LEU A 211 0.08 -1.04 16.76
C LEU A 211 -1.31 -1.65 16.72
N LEU A 212 -1.74 -2.34 17.78
CA LEU A 212 -3.08 -2.92 17.87
C LEU A 212 -4.16 -1.83 17.94
N ALA A 213 -3.94 -0.74 18.66
CA ALA A 213 -4.84 0.40 18.73
C ALA A 213 -5.00 1.10 17.36
N ARG A 214 -3.91 1.17 16.57
CA ARG A 214 -3.95 1.63 15.17
C ARG A 214 -4.76 0.69 14.28
N VAL A 215 -4.61 -0.62 14.43
CA VAL A 215 -5.37 -1.63 13.66
C VAL A 215 -6.86 -1.64 14.03
N GLN A 216 -7.18 -1.44 15.31
CA GLN A 216 -8.55 -1.40 15.82
C GLN A 216 -9.24 -0.04 15.58
N GLY A 217 -8.56 0.94 14.97
CA GLY A 217 -9.12 2.27 14.70
C GLY A 217 -9.39 3.11 15.95
N ARG A 218 -8.82 2.73 17.10
CA ARG A 218 -8.99 3.44 18.38
C ARG A 218 -7.95 4.55 18.61
N ALA A 219 -6.84 4.51 17.89
CA ALA A 219 -5.80 5.53 17.97
C ALA A 219 -6.06 6.68 16.99
N SER A 220 -6.56 7.81 17.50
CA SER A 220 -6.48 9.10 16.80
C SER A 220 -5.01 9.50 16.65
N GLN A 221 -4.63 10.06 15.51
CA GLN A 221 -3.26 10.40 15.10
C GLN A 221 -2.65 11.56 15.92
N GLN A 222 -2.69 11.50 17.25
CA GLN A 222 -2.05 12.49 18.11
C GLN A 222 -0.57 12.14 18.22
N GLY A 223 0.27 12.85 17.46
CA GLY A 223 1.72 12.68 17.47
C GLY A 223 2.33 12.16 16.16
N GLN A 224 1.66 12.35 15.01
CA GLN A 224 2.45 12.59 13.81
C GLN A 224 3.15 13.94 14.03
N GLU A 225 4.42 13.92 14.47
CA GLU A 225 5.32 14.95 13.97
C GLU A 225 5.06 15.00 12.48
N GLU A 226 4.74 16.18 11.95
CA GLU A 226 4.66 16.41 10.52
C GLU A 226 6.03 16.02 9.94
N VAL A 227 6.22 14.73 9.65
CA VAL A 227 7.08 14.31 8.58
C VAL A 227 6.36 14.90 7.40
N GLU A 228 6.71 16.14 7.06
CA GLU A 228 6.39 16.72 5.76
C GLU A 228 6.65 15.60 4.77
N GLU A 229 5.57 14.99 4.30
CA GLU A 229 5.63 13.96 3.31
C GLU A 229 6.01 14.72 2.05
N MET A 230 7.29 15.08 1.92
CA MET A 230 7.81 15.65 0.72
C MET A 230 7.44 14.64 -0.35
N ASP A 231 6.54 15.02 -1.25
CA ASP A 231 6.13 14.28 -2.43
C ASP A 231 7.30 13.44 -2.93
N GLU A 232 7.12 12.15 -3.23
CA GLU A 232 8.22 11.31 -3.73
C GLU A 232 8.87 11.91 -4.99
N ARG A 233 8.13 12.73 -5.74
CA ARG A 233 8.63 13.56 -6.85
C ARG A 233 9.56 14.71 -6.44
N ARG A 234 9.38 15.25 -5.23
CA ARG A 234 10.26 16.26 -4.61
C ARG A 234 11.43 15.64 -3.86
N ARG A 235 11.34 14.35 -3.48
CA ARG A 235 12.46 13.60 -2.89
C ARG A 235 13.54 13.40 -3.95
N ARG A 236 14.79 13.73 -3.60
CA ARG A 236 15.93 13.53 -4.51
C ARG A 236 16.27 12.04 -4.56
N TYR A 237 16.64 11.57 -5.74
CA TYR A 237 17.01 10.16 -6.00
C TYR A 237 18.03 9.55 -5.02
N ASN A 238 18.88 10.38 -4.38
CA ASN A 238 19.90 9.91 -3.44
C ASN A 238 19.43 9.83 -1.96
N SER A 239 18.24 10.32 -1.61
CA SER A 239 17.81 10.34 -0.19
C SER A 239 17.50 8.95 0.38
N GLN A 240 17.32 7.94 -0.48
CA GLN A 240 17.02 6.56 -0.08
C GLN A 240 18.27 5.76 0.33
N PHE A 241 19.46 6.14 -0.16
CA PHE A 241 20.70 5.42 0.12
C PHE A 241 21.73 6.35 0.76
N ASN A 242 22.31 5.94 1.90
CA ASN A 242 23.28 6.72 2.68
C ASN A 242 22.83 8.15 3.00
N PRO A 243 21.70 8.32 3.74
CA PRO A 243 21.10 9.64 4.01
C PRO A 243 22.05 10.60 4.72
N GLN A 244 23.00 10.07 5.49
CA GLN A 244 24.05 10.83 6.16
C GLN A 244 25.05 11.51 5.21
N LEU A 245 25.29 10.95 4.02
CA LEU A 245 26.14 11.56 2.98
C LEU A 245 25.35 12.53 2.09
N ALA A 246 24.03 12.32 1.98
CA ALA A 246 23.13 13.16 1.19
C ALA A 246 22.69 14.46 1.89
N ARG A 247 22.93 14.59 3.21
CA ARG A 247 22.69 15.81 3.98
C ARG A 247 23.70 16.89 3.60
N ARG A 248 23.25 17.96 2.93
CA ARG A 248 24.04 19.17 2.74
C ARG A 248 24.13 19.95 4.05
N PRO A 249 25.24 20.66 4.33
CA PRO A 249 25.27 21.63 5.43
C PRO A 249 24.19 22.69 5.17
N ARG A 250 23.47 23.06 6.24
CA ARG A 250 22.37 24.02 6.22
C ARG A 250 22.90 25.34 5.66
N GLN A 251 22.35 25.80 4.52
CA GLN A 251 22.64 27.13 3.98
C GLN A 251 22.24 28.13 5.07
N GLN A 252 23.20 28.83 5.65
CA GLN A 252 22.88 29.99 6.49
C GLN A 252 22.35 31.05 5.53
N ASN A 253 21.08 31.41 5.68
CA ASN A 253 20.52 32.53 4.93
C ASN A 253 21.35 33.77 5.25
N PRO A 254 21.69 34.62 4.27
CA PRO A 254 22.46 35.82 4.54
C PRO A 254 21.68 36.71 5.51
N THR A 255 22.33 37.11 6.60
CA THR A 255 21.81 38.08 7.55
C THR A 255 21.54 39.39 6.79
N PRO A 256 20.33 39.98 6.90
CA PRO A 256 20.06 41.27 6.28
C PRO A 256 20.96 42.33 6.94
N ALA A 257 21.73 43.05 6.12
CA ALA A 257 22.48 44.21 6.57
C ALA A 257 21.48 45.36 6.84
N HIS A 258 21.62 45.98 8.01
CA HIS A 258 20.89 47.18 8.41
C HIS A 258 21.41 48.43 7.71
#